data_AF-A0A1J3EQI7-F1
#
_entry.id   AF-A0A1J3EQI7-F1
#
_cell.length_a   1.000
_cell.length_b   1.000
_cell.length_c   1.000
_cell.angle_alpha   90.00
_cell.angle_beta   90.00
_cell.angle_gamma   90.00
#
_symmetry.space_group_name_H-M   'P 1'
#
loop_
_entity.id
_entity.type
_entity.pdbx_description
1 polymer ?
#
loop_
_entity_poly.entity_id
_entity_poly.type
_entity_poly.pdbx_seq_one_letter_code
_entity_poly.pdbx_strand_id
1 'polypeptide(L)'
;FAIVQVVFSQDQEGYISLDCGLSADESPYTDSTNNLTFFSDDKFVDGGISGKIQKDFKAEAGYYLKAYTTLRYFPDGTRNCYNLNVTQGTRYLVRAWFLYGNY
;
A
#
# COMPACT_ATOMS: atom_id res chain seq x y z
N PHE A 1 25.83 -23.08 -2.72
CA PHE A 1 24.53 -22.78 -2.08
C PHE A 1 24.50 -21.31 -1.74
N ALA A 2 23.72 -20.51 -2.48
CA ALA A 2 23.53 -19.10 -2.17
C ALA A 2 22.32 -18.97 -1.25
N ILE A 3 22.54 -18.47 -0.04
CA ILE A 3 21.45 -18.06 0.85
C ILE A 3 21.06 -16.65 0.40
N VAL A 4 19.95 -16.53 -0.32
CA VAL A 4 19.32 -15.23 -0.56
C VAL A 4 18.62 -14.85 0.74
N GLN A 5 19.27 -14.02 1.56
CA GLN A 5 18.58 -13.36 2.66
C GLN A 5 17.75 -12.23 2.08
N VAL A 6 16.46 -12.46 1.93
CA VAL A 6 15.49 -11.38 1.74
C VAL A 6 15.35 -10.68 3.09
N VAL A 7 16.16 -9.65 3.29
CA VAL A 7 16.00 -8.74 4.43
C VAL A 7 14.77 -7.89 4.13
N PHE A 8 13.64 -8.22 4.75
CA PHE A 8 12.56 -7.24 4.91
C PHE A 8 13.08 -6.20 5.90
N SER A 9 13.12 -4.93 5.48
CA SER A 9 13.51 -3.80 6.33
C SER A 9 12.79 -3.84 7.68
N GLN A 10 13.55 -3.90 8.77
CA GLN A 10 13.14 -3.52 10.14
C GLN A 10 12.73 -2.02 10.18
N ASP A 11 11.88 -1.49 11.05
CA ASP A 11 10.95 -2.06 12.02
C ASP A 11 9.87 -1.01 12.30
N GLN A 12 8.62 -1.36 12.01
CA GLN A 12 7.43 -0.68 12.50
C GLN A 12 6.68 -1.75 13.29
N GLU A 13 7.17 -2.07 14.49
CA GLU A 13 6.62 -3.18 15.28
C GLU A 13 5.10 -3.01 15.41
N GLY A 14 4.38 -4.00 14.87
CA GLY A 14 2.91 -4.07 14.97
C GLY A 14 2.11 -3.46 13.82
N TYR A 15 2.71 -2.90 12.77
CA TYR A 15 1.95 -2.37 11.63
C TYR A 15 2.49 -2.84 10.28
N ILE A 16 1.55 -3.05 9.35
CA ILE A 16 1.80 -3.31 7.94
C ILE A 16 1.08 -2.20 7.18
N SER A 17 1.83 -1.33 6.50
CA SER A 17 1.29 -0.18 5.76
C SER A 17 1.63 -0.33 4.29
N LEU A 18 0.61 -0.50 3.45
CA LEU A 18 0.76 -0.70 2.01
C LEU A 18 0.18 0.49 1.25
N ASP A 19 0.96 0.99 0.30
CA ASP A 19 0.55 2.00 -0.68
C ASP A 19 0.02 1.27 -1.93
N CYS A 20 -1.30 1.34 -2.13
CA CYS A 20 -1.97 0.58 -3.16
C CYS A 20 -1.64 1.17 -4.54
N GLY A 21 -1.05 0.39 -5.44
CA GLY A 21 -0.68 0.85 -6.78
C GLY A 21 0.65 1.61 -6.84
N LEU A 22 1.41 1.70 -5.75
CA LEU A 22 2.80 2.12 -5.80
C LEU A 22 3.63 1.07 -6.55
N SER A 23 4.47 1.50 -7.51
CA SER A 23 5.34 0.59 -8.26
C SER A 23 6.28 -0.21 -7.36
N ALA A 24 6.49 -1.49 -7.67
CA ALA A 24 7.53 -2.31 -7.02
C ALA A 24 8.96 -1.74 -7.16
N ASP A 25 9.22 -0.87 -8.14
CA ASP A 25 10.52 -0.21 -8.32
C ASP A 25 10.74 0.98 -7.38
N GLU A 26 9.66 1.48 -6.74
CA GLU A 26 9.75 2.57 -5.78
C GLU A 26 10.22 2.05 -4.42
N SER A 27 11.20 2.75 -3.84
CA SER A 27 11.68 2.45 -2.49
C SER A 27 10.57 2.70 -1.44
N PRO A 28 10.53 1.91 -0.36
CA PRO A 28 9.70 2.21 0.79
C PRO A 28 9.96 3.63 1.32
N TYR A 29 8.92 4.27 1.83
CA TYR A 29 9.03 5.64 2.32
C TYR A 29 8.26 5.84 3.62
N THR A 30 8.74 6.74 4.47
CA THR A 30 8.03 7.13 5.70
C THR A 30 7.22 8.39 5.43
N ASP A 31 5.91 8.35 5.72
CA ASP A 31 5.05 9.52 5.59
C ASP A 31 5.22 10.42 6.83
N SER A 32 5.54 11.70 6.61
CA SER A 32 5.81 12.64 7.70
C SER A 32 4.59 12.99 8.55
N THR A 33 3.38 12.71 8.05
CA THR A 33 2.12 13.07 8.73
C THR A 33 1.78 12.09 9.85
N ASN A 34 2.08 10.80 9.65
CA ASN A 34 1.74 9.73 10.60
C ASN A 34 2.94 8.89 11.04
N ASN A 35 4.14 9.17 10.52
CA ASN A 35 5.39 8.44 10.76
C ASN A 35 5.33 6.93 10.47
N LEU A 36 4.39 6.51 9.60
CA LEU A 36 4.31 5.13 9.15
C LEU A 36 5.17 4.94 7.90
N THR A 37 5.86 3.81 7.82
CA THR A 37 6.61 3.40 6.63
C THR A 37 5.70 2.61 5.70
N PHE A 38 5.48 3.13 4.49
CA PHE A 38 4.69 2.52 3.44
C PHE A 38 5.55 1.74 2.46
N PHE A 39 5.06 0.57 2.08
CA PHE A 39 5.65 -0.31 1.08
C PHE A 39 4.71 -0.43 -0.12
N SER A 40 5.26 -0.75 -1.29
CA SER A 40 4.43 -1.13 -2.45
C SER A 40 3.59 -2.36 -2.14
N ASP A 41 2.35 -2.34 -2.62
CA ASP A 41 1.41 -3.43 -2.46
C ASP A 41 1.58 -4.58 -3.46
N ASP A 42 2.43 -4.40 -4.50
CA ASP A 42 2.59 -5.33 -5.63
C ASP A 42 2.89 -6.77 -5.21
N LYS A 43 3.63 -6.97 -4.11
CA LYS A 43 3.99 -8.32 -3.62
C LYS A 43 2.91 -8.99 -2.78
N PHE A 44 1.87 -8.26 -2.42
CA PHE A 44 0.82 -8.71 -1.50
C PHE A 44 -0.49 -8.99 -2.22
N VAL A 45 -0.65 -8.57 -3.47
CA VAL A 45 -1.90 -8.65 -4.23
C VAL A 45 -1.73 -9.49 -5.49
N ASP A 46 -2.71 -10.34 -5.79
CA ASP A 46 -2.63 -11.30 -6.88
C ASP A 46 -3.02 -10.71 -8.26
N GLY A 47 -3.28 -9.40 -8.36
CA GLY A 47 -3.72 -8.75 -9.60
C GLY A 47 -4.09 -7.27 -9.46
N GLY A 48 -4.99 -6.81 -10.33
CA GLY A 48 -5.41 -5.41 -10.40
C GLY A 48 -4.45 -4.53 -11.19
N ILE A 49 -4.86 -3.29 -11.40
CA ILE A 49 -4.13 -2.29 -12.18
C ILE A 49 -3.83 -1.10 -11.27
N SER A 50 -2.60 -0.59 -11.35
CA SER A 50 -2.19 0.62 -10.65
C SER A 50 -2.71 1.86 -11.38
N GLY A 51 -3.24 2.81 -10.61
CA GLY A 51 -3.73 4.10 -11.08
C GLY A 51 -3.16 5.25 -10.25
N LYS A 52 -3.25 6.47 -10.79
CA LYS A 52 -2.81 7.68 -10.09
C LYS A 52 -3.91 8.72 -10.18
N ILE A 53 -4.31 9.27 -9.04
CA ILE A 53 -5.37 10.28 -9.02
C ILE A 53 -4.94 11.53 -9.79
N GLN A 54 -5.92 12.21 -10.40
CA GLN A 54 -5.70 13.46 -11.11
C GLN A 54 -5.16 14.56 -10.16
N LYS A 55 -4.37 15.49 -10.72
CA LYS A 55 -3.68 16.53 -9.95
C LYS A 55 -4.66 17.46 -9.21
N ASP A 56 -5.82 17.71 -9.78
CA ASP A 56 -6.79 18.69 -9.26
C ASP A 56 -7.37 18.21 -7.91
N PHE A 57 -7.56 16.91 -7.74
CA PHE A 57 -7.94 16.30 -6.45
C PHE A 57 -6.90 16.51 -5.34
N LYS A 58 -5.61 16.59 -5.68
CA LYS A 58 -4.55 16.83 -4.69
C LYS A 58 -4.60 18.25 -4.12
N ALA A 59 -5.07 19.22 -4.91
CA ALA A 59 -5.13 20.62 -4.53
C ALA A 59 -6.39 20.95 -3.71
N GLU A 60 -7.53 20.34 -4.04
CA GLU A 60 -8.82 20.62 -3.37
C GLU A 60 -8.93 20.03 -1.96
N ALA A 61 -8.25 18.91 -1.69
CA ALA A 61 -8.40 18.19 -0.43
C ALA A 61 -7.45 18.62 0.70
N GLY A 62 -6.53 19.56 0.45
CA GLY A 62 -5.71 20.22 1.45
C GLY A 62 -4.61 19.38 2.11
N TYR A 63 -4.77 18.07 2.32
CA TYR A 63 -3.76 17.16 2.87
C TYR A 63 -4.11 15.69 2.56
N TYR A 64 -3.33 15.06 1.68
CA TYR A 64 -3.40 13.62 1.47
C TYR A 64 -2.05 12.99 1.80
N LEU A 65 -2.06 11.90 2.58
CA LEU A 65 -0.89 11.02 2.71
C LEU A 65 -0.40 10.67 1.30
N LYS A 66 0.92 10.49 1.12
CA LYS A 66 1.46 10.10 -0.19
C LYS A 66 0.77 8.83 -0.72
N ALA A 67 0.38 7.92 0.18
CA ALA A 67 -0.33 6.68 -0.10
C ALA A 67 -1.75 6.84 -0.67
N TYR A 68 -2.30 8.05 -0.71
CA TYR A 68 -3.58 8.33 -1.37
C TYR A 68 -3.41 8.87 -2.79
N THR A 69 -2.17 9.08 -3.23
CA THR A 69 -1.91 9.61 -4.57
C THR A 69 -1.90 8.54 -5.66
N THR A 70 -1.75 7.29 -5.23
CA THR A 70 -1.80 6.07 -6.02
C THR A 70 -2.95 5.21 -5.52
N LEU A 71 -3.49 4.37 -6.41
CA LEU A 71 -4.51 3.41 -6.07
C LEU A 71 -4.32 2.11 -6.85
N ARG A 72 -4.89 1.03 -6.35
CA ARG A 72 -5.10 -0.19 -7.11
C ARG A 72 -6.58 -0.39 -7.37
N TYR A 73 -6.94 -0.57 -8.63
CA TYR A 73 -8.30 -0.86 -9.05
C TYR A 73 -8.37 -2.22 -9.75
N PHE A 74 -9.56 -2.81 -9.72
CA PHE A 74 -9.79 -4.17 -10.21
C PHE A 74 -10.97 -4.14 -11.17
N PRO A 75 -10.72 -3.84 -12.46
CA PRO A 75 -11.80 -3.74 -13.45
C PRO A 75 -12.36 -5.12 -13.81
N ASP A 76 -11.52 -6.15 -13.66
CA ASP A 76 -11.84 -7.53 -13.98
C ASP A 76 -11.94 -8.35 -12.69
N GLY A 77 -12.97 -9.19 -12.61
CA GLY A 77 -13.15 -10.15 -11.54
C GLY A 77 -14.11 -9.70 -10.42
N THR A 78 -14.65 -10.69 -9.71
CA THR A 78 -15.58 -10.48 -8.60
C THR A 78 -14.90 -10.53 -7.23
N ARG A 79 -13.64 -11.00 -7.16
CA ARG A 79 -12.88 -11.18 -5.91
C ARG A 79 -11.40 -10.92 -6.14
N ASN A 80 -10.81 -10.11 -5.27
CA ASN A 80 -9.38 -9.80 -5.23
C ASN A 80 -8.86 -10.08 -3.82
N CYS A 81 -7.66 -10.63 -3.71
CA CYS A 81 -7.08 -11.09 -2.45
C CYS A 81 -5.76 -10.38 -2.16
N TYR A 82 -5.58 -10.00 -0.90
CA TYR A 82 -4.29 -9.59 -0.35
C TYR A 82 -3.79 -10.68 0.60
N ASN A 83 -2.55 -11.13 0.40
CA ASN A 83 -1.90 -12.14 1.20
C ASN A 83 -0.88 -11.47 2.13
N LEU A 84 -1.21 -11.36 3.42
CA LEU A 84 -0.38 -10.73 4.44
C LEU A 84 0.19 -11.77 5.41
N ASN A 85 1.48 -11.68 5.71
CA ASN A 85 2.11 -12.50 6.74
C ASN A 85 1.81 -11.90 8.12
N VAL A 86 1.06 -12.64 8.94
CA VAL A 86 0.64 -12.22 10.29
C VAL A 86 0.98 -13.29 11.33
N THR A 87 1.11 -12.87 12.58
CA THR A 87 1.36 -13.77 13.71
C THR A 87 0.06 -14.37 14.21
N GLN A 88 -0.02 -15.69 14.25
CA GLN A 88 -1.19 -16.41 14.77
C GLN A 88 -1.46 -16.05 16.23
N GLY A 89 -2.75 -15.87 16.57
CA GLY A 89 -3.19 -15.53 17.93
C GLY A 89 -3.14 -14.02 18.25
N THR A 90 -2.59 -13.20 17.36
CA THR A 90 -2.57 -11.75 17.50
C THR A 90 -3.84 -11.12 16.93
N ARG A 91 -4.37 -10.09 17.61
CA ARG A 91 -5.49 -9.29 17.12
C ARG A 91 -4.98 -8.13 16.27
N TYR A 92 -5.45 -8.05 15.04
CA TYR A 92 -5.07 -6.99 14.10
C TYR A 92 -6.25 -6.08 13.81
N LEU A 93 -5.98 -4.78 13.71
CA LEU A 93 -6.92 -3.82 13.15
C LEU A 93 -6.60 -3.65 11.67
N VAL A 94 -7.52 -4.04 10.80
CA VAL A 94 -7.41 -3.84 9.36
C VAL A 94 -8.11 -2.53 8.99
N ARG A 95 -7.39 -1.63 8.30
CA ARG A 95 -7.93 -0.38 7.76
C ARG A 95 -7.65 -0.32 6.27
N ALA A 96 -8.66 0.06 5.51
CA ALA A 96 -8.54 0.36 4.09
C ALA A 96 -9.01 1.79 3.84
N TRP A 97 -8.33 2.49 2.94
CA TRP A 97 -8.66 3.84 2.54
C TRP A 97 -9.15 3.83 1.10
N PHE A 98 -10.23 4.55 0.85
CA PHE A 98 -10.85 4.65 -0.46
C PHE A 98 -11.02 6.11 -0.79
N LEU A 99 -10.57 6.51 -1.97
CA LEU A 99 -10.85 7.82 -2.52
C LEU A 99 -11.67 7.64 -3.79
N TYR A 100 -12.82 8.31 -3.83
CA TYR A 100 -13.65 8.34 -5.03
C TYR A 100 -13.23 9.51 -5.90
N GLY A 101 -12.91 9.23 -7.15
CA GLY A 101 -12.50 10.24 -8.13
C GLY A 101 -12.07 9.58 -9.42
N ASN A 102 -11.82 10.41 -10.44
CA ASN A 102 -11.27 9.95 -11.69
C ASN A 102 -9.76 9.68 -11.53
N TYR A 103 -9.31 8.60 -12.14
CA TYR A 103 -7.92 8.13 -12.15
C TYR A 103 -7.55 7.59 -13.53
#